data_AF-A0AA35M6P3-F1
#
_entry.id   AF-A0AA35M6P3-F1
#
_cell.length_a   1.000
_cell.length_b   1.000
_cell.length_c   1.000
_cell.angle_alpha   90.00
_cell.angle_beta   90.00
_cell.angle_gamma   90.00
#
_symmetry.space_group_name_H-M   'P 1'
#
loop_
_entity.id
_entity.type
_entity.pdbx_description
1 polymer ?
#
loop_
_entity_poly.entity_id
_entity_poly.type
_entity_poly.pdbx_seq_one_letter_code
_entity_poly.pdbx_strand_id
1 'polypeptide(L)'
;MSPKWYPVYKVKYNIALPDPDMPPGRLHHAVFVEKHSDGSGYLYHVTDQWDSVLRSLPTPPQQKASNPSKQGRVEPFKEKIGRHEFVFYEPGEERQPLWKCTEWVEDYAIPALHQNGLIQAQGESSLTQDSSSTAEVEWVWDEHAQLYRYWDETVSEWKWQGSE
;
A
#
# COMPACT_ATOMS: atom_id res chain seq x y z
N MET A 1 4.30 -25.72 2.33
CA MET A 1 4.94 -24.48 2.82
C MET A 1 3.94 -23.77 3.71
N SER A 2 4.32 -23.37 4.92
CA SER A 2 3.45 -22.59 5.81
C SER A 2 3.31 -21.16 5.27
N PRO A 3 2.12 -20.52 5.38
CA PRO A 3 1.96 -19.13 4.96
C PRO A 3 2.87 -18.22 5.79
N LYS A 4 3.57 -17.30 5.12
CA LYS A 4 4.47 -16.33 5.75
C LYS A 4 3.77 -14.98 5.84
N TRP A 5 3.63 -14.48 7.06
CA TRP A 5 2.92 -13.24 7.38
C TRP A 5 3.92 -12.09 7.52
N TYR A 6 3.54 -10.92 7.03
CA TYR A 6 4.35 -9.71 7.08
C TYR A 6 3.55 -8.53 7.66
N PRO A 7 4.14 -7.71 8.55
CA PRO A 7 3.51 -6.46 8.98
C PRO A 7 3.33 -5.50 7.80
N VAL A 8 2.17 -4.84 7.73
CA VAL A 8 1.81 -3.91 6.65
C VAL A 8 1.31 -2.59 7.25
N TYR A 9 1.81 -1.48 6.73
CA TYR A 9 1.54 -0.14 7.24
C TYR A 9 1.03 0.77 6.12
N LYS A 10 0.08 1.65 6.46
CA LYS A 10 -0.35 2.74 5.58
C LYS A 10 0.52 3.96 5.89
N VAL A 11 1.35 4.34 4.93
CA VAL A 11 2.21 5.53 5.02
C VAL A 11 1.50 6.71 4.37
N LYS A 12 1.51 7.85 5.06
CA LYS A 12 0.97 9.12 4.58
C LYS A 12 2.02 10.20 4.73
N TYR A 13 2.32 10.94 3.67
CA TYR A 13 3.25 12.06 3.75
C TYR A 13 2.85 13.19 2.80
N ASN A 14 3.35 14.39 3.07
CA ASN A 14 3.15 15.55 2.19
C ASN A 14 3.94 15.35 0.90
N ILE A 15 3.31 15.59 -0.25
CA ILE A 15 3.99 15.54 -1.55
C ILE A 15 5.01 16.68 -1.59
N ALA A 16 6.29 16.37 -1.84
CA ALA A 16 7.36 17.36 -1.89
C ALA A 16 7.25 18.33 -3.10
N LEU A 17 6.67 17.86 -4.21
CA LEU A 17 6.35 18.64 -5.40
C LEU A 17 4.91 18.32 -5.85
N PRO A 18 3.90 19.04 -5.36
CA PRO A 18 2.51 18.84 -5.79
C PRO A 18 2.36 19.24 -7.26
N ASP A 19 1.65 18.42 -8.03
CA ASP A 19 1.26 18.75 -9.40
C ASP A 19 0.41 20.04 -9.40
N PRO A 20 0.76 21.06 -10.22
CA PRO A 20 0.03 22.33 -10.29
C PRO A 20 -1.46 22.19 -10.62
N ASP A 21 -1.84 21.15 -11.36
CA ASP A 21 -3.21 20.91 -11.81
C ASP A 21 -4.04 20.11 -10.77
N MET A 22 -3.44 19.75 -9.63
CA MET A 22 -4.10 18.97 -8.58
C MET A 22 -4.56 19.85 -7.39
N PRO A 23 -5.77 19.58 -6.83
CA PRO A 23 -6.27 20.28 -5.65
C PRO A 23 -5.29 20.20 -4.46
N PRO A 24 -5.05 21.31 -3.75
CA PRO A 24 -4.15 21.33 -2.59
C PRO A 24 -4.69 20.49 -1.43
N GLY A 25 -3.79 19.96 -0.60
CA GLY A 25 -4.13 19.22 0.63
C GLY A 25 -4.18 17.69 0.50
N ARG A 26 -3.72 17.12 -0.63
CA ARG A 26 -3.62 15.66 -0.79
C ARG A 26 -2.35 15.10 -0.15
N LEU A 27 -2.52 14.12 0.74
CA LEU A 27 -1.42 13.30 1.24
C LEU A 27 -1.08 12.23 0.20
N HIS A 28 0.21 12.02 -0.06
CA HIS A 28 0.67 10.85 -0.78
C HIS A 28 0.44 9.62 0.08
N HIS A 29 -0.24 8.63 -0.48
CA HIS A 29 -0.52 7.37 0.20
C HIS A 29 0.37 6.27 -0.36
N ALA A 30 1.04 5.55 0.53
CA ALA A 30 1.83 4.39 0.19
C ALA A 30 1.56 3.24 1.16
N VAL A 31 1.83 2.01 0.73
CA VAL A 31 1.75 0.81 1.54
C VAL A 31 3.18 0.37 1.84
N PHE A 32 3.56 0.29 3.11
CA PHE A 32 4.84 -0.29 3.53
C PHE A 32 4.65 -1.73 4.01
N VAL A 33 5.49 -2.65 3.55
CA VAL A 33 5.49 -4.06 3.97
C VAL A 33 6.83 -4.36 4.61
N GLU A 34 6.84 -4.58 5.92
CA GLU A 34 8.03 -4.94 6.69
C GLU A 34 8.37 -6.42 6.46
N LYS A 35 9.54 -6.70 5.90
CA LYS A 35 9.91 -8.05 5.45
C LYS A 35 11.09 -8.62 6.22
N HIS A 36 11.86 -7.75 6.85
CA HIS A 36 13.12 -8.05 7.50
C HIS A 36 13.00 -7.85 9.01
N SER A 37 13.84 -8.56 9.79
CA SER A 37 13.81 -8.52 11.26
C SER A 37 14.33 -7.22 11.87
N ASP A 38 14.92 -6.35 11.06
CA ASP A 38 15.44 -5.03 11.46
C ASP A 38 14.41 -3.90 11.28
N GLY A 39 13.17 -4.23 10.89
CA GLY A 39 12.12 -3.24 10.60
C GLY A 39 12.13 -2.71 9.17
N SER A 40 13.05 -3.17 8.32
CA SER A 40 13.10 -2.76 6.92
C SER A 40 12.14 -3.56 6.03
N GLY A 41 11.82 -2.99 4.87
CA GLY A 41 10.75 -3.50 4.02
C GLY A 41 10.59 -2.73 2.71
N TYR A 42 9.42 -2.86 2.10
CA TYR A 42 9.10 -2.26 0.80
C TYR A 42 8.01 -1.21 0.89
N LEU A 43 8.20 -0.05 0.26
CA LEU A 43 7.20 1.00 0.14
C LEU A 43 6.58 1.00 -1.26
N TYR A 44 5.27 0.85 -1.35
CA TYR A 44 4.51 0.81 -2.59
C TYR A 44 3.65 2.07 -2.73
N HIS A 45 3.91 2.88 -3.75
CA HIS A 45 3.11 4.07 -4.02
C HIS A 45 1.75 3.68 -4.58
N VAL A 46 0.67 4.18 -3.98
CA VAL A 46 -0.68 4.00 -4.53
C VAL A 46 -0.87 5.02 -5.63
N THR A 47 -0.86 4.56 -6.89
CA THR A 47 -1.18 5.40 -8.06
C THR A 47 -2.63 5.18 -8.47
N ASP A 48 -3.26 6.15 -9.14
CA ASP A 48 -4.63 6.03 -9.63
C ASP A 48 -4.83 4.84 -10.61
N GLN A 49 -3.73 4.31 -11.15
CA GLN A 49 -3.71 3.12 -12.00
C GLN A 49 -4.05 1.83 -11.23
N TRP A 50 -3.77 1.77 -9.91
CA TRP A 50 -4.16 0.63 -9.08
C TRP A 50 -5.67 0.47 -9.06
N ASP A 51 -6.40 1.56 -8.90
CA ASP A 51 -7.86 1.53 -8.81
C ASP A 51 -8.46 0.99 -10.11
N SER A 52 -7.93 1.40 -11.26
CA SER A 52 -8.34 0.88 -12.57
C SER A 52 -8.07 -0.63 -12.71
N VAL A 53 -6.84 -1.07 -12.39
CA VAL A 53 -6.45 -2.48 -12.50
C VAL A 53 -7.27 -3.35 -11.54
N LEU A 54 -7.36 -2.97 -10.27
CA LEU A 54 -8.04 -3.77 -9.25
C LEU A 54 -9.55 -3.87 -9.48
N ARG A 55 -10.19 -2.81 -9.99
CA ARG A 55 -11.62 -2.84 -10.37
C ARG A 55 -11.89 -3.74 -11.58
N SER A 56 -10.89 -4.00 -12.41
CA SER A 56 -11.03 -4.90 -13.55
C SER A 56 -11.00 -6.39 -13.17
N LEU A 57 -10.54 -6.72 -11.95
CA LEU A 57 -10.40 -8.10 -11.49
C LEU A 57 -11.74 -8.67 -10.99
N PRO A 58 -11.97 -9.99 -11.14
CA PRO A 58 -13.16 -10.64 -10.61
C PRO A 58 -13.16 -10.50 -9.08
N THR A 59 -14.22 -9.98 -8.48
CA THR A 59 -14.30 -9.83 -7.02
C THR A 59 -15.04 -11.00 -6.39
N PRO A 60 -14.74 -11.35 -5.11
CA PRO A 60 -15.50 -12.36 -4.40
C PRO A 60 -16.98 -11.95 -4.37
N PRO A 61 -17.89 -12.75 -4.93
CA PRO A 61 -19.29 -12.41 -4.92
C PRO A 61 -19.82 -12.48 -3.48
N GLN A 62 -21.05 -12.01 -3.30
CA GLN A 62 -21.77 -12.28 -2.07
C GLN A 62 -21.88 -13.81 -1.90
N GLN A 63 -21.43 -14.34 -0.77
CA GLN A 63 -21.42 -15.79 -0.50
C GLN A 63 -22.23 -16.18 0.74
N LYS A 64 -22.64 -15.18 1.53
CA LYS A 64 -23.48 -15.35 2.71
C LYS A 64 -24.67 -14.40 2.66
N ALA A 65 -25.78 -14.86 3.22
CA ALA A 65 -27.00 -14.09 3.37
C ALA A 65 -27.68 -14.45 4.68
N SER A 66 -28.58 -13.58 5.14
CA SER A 66 -29.44 -13.87 6.28
C SER A 66 -30.49 -14.89 5.86
N ASN A 67 -30.59 -16.03 6.57
CA ASN A 67 -31.60 -17.04 6.32
C ASN A 67 -32.85 -16.79 7.20
N PRO A 68 -33.99 -16.36 6.63
CA PRO A 68 -35.21 -16.13 7.39
C PRO A 68 -35.74 -17.40 8.09
N SER A 69 -35.57 -18.57 7.48
CA SER A 69 -35.98 -19.86 8.04
C SER A 69 -35.18 -20.26 9.28
N LYS A 70 -34.00 -19.65 9.49
CA LYS A 70 -33.17 -19.84 10.68
C LYS A 70 -33.04 -18.56 11.49
N GLN A 71 -34.16 -17.87 11.70
CA GLN A 71 -34.26 -16.66 12.55
C GLN A 71 -33.29 -15.54 12.13
N GLY A 72 -32.97 -15.45 10.84
CA GLY A 72 -32.09 -14.41 10.31
C GLY A 72 -30.59 -14.67 10.53
N ARG A 73 -30.18 -15.91 10.82
CA ARG A 73 -28.77 -16.27 10.93
C ARG A 73 -28.07 -16.07 9.58
N VAL A 74 -26.92 -15.41 9.60
CA VAL A 74 -26.08 -15.25 8.40
C VAL A 74 -25.33 -16.55 8.12
N GLU A 75 -25.61 -17.15 6.97
CA GLU A 75 -24.99 -18.41 6.58
C GLU A 75 -24.69 -18.47 5.07
N PRO A 76 -23.82 -19.40 4.62
CA PRO A 76 -23.50 -19.56 3.22
C PRO A 76 -24.71 -20.01 2.39
N PHE A 77 -24.79 -19.53 1.15
CA PHE A 77 -25.81 -19.95 0.20
C PHE A 77 -25.17 -20.55 -1.07
N LYS A 78 -25.93 -21.40 -1.77
CA LYS A 78 -25.55 -22.04 -3.03
C LYS A 78 -25.71 -21.10 -4.20
N GLU A 79 -26.91 -20.51 -4.27
CA GLU A 79 -27.34 -19.71 -5.41
C GLU A 79 -28.16 -18.51 -4.94
N LYS A 80 -27.95 -17.37 -5.60
CA LYS A 80 -28.77 -16.18 -5.46
C LYS A 80 -29.74 -16.13 -6.63
N ILE A 81 -31.00 -16.42 -6.38
CA ILE A 81 -32.05 -16.52 -7.40
C ILE A 81 -32.84 -15.21 -7.58
N GLY A 82 -32.69 -14.27 -6.65
CA GLY A 82 -33.33 -12.96 -6.71
C GLY A 82 -32.57 -11.89 -5.94
N ARG A 83 -33.15 -10.69 -5.84
CA ARG A 83 -32.51 -9.56 -5.15
C ARG A 83 -32.22 -9.87 -3.67
N HIS A 84 -33.14 -10.57 -3.02
CA HIS A 84 -33.06 -10.99 -1.62
C HIS A 84 -33.48 -12.45 -1.42
N GLU A 85 -33.44 -13.26 -2.48
CA GLU A 85 -33.84 -14.67 -2.46
C GLU A 85 -32.61 -15.54 -2.69
N PHE A 86 -32.39 -16.48 -1.77
CA PHE A 86 -31.17 -17.28 -1.70
C PHE A 86 -31.52 -18.75 -1.44
N VAL A 87 -30.83 -19.65 -2.12
CA VAL A 87 -30.90 -21.10 -1.89
C VAL A 87 -29.79 -21.46 -0.91
N PHE A 88 -30.14 -21.80 0.33
CA PHE A 88 -29.17 -22.17 1.38
C PHE A 88 -28.80 -23.66 1.36
N TYR A 89 -27.66 -24.00 1.96
CA TYR A 89 -27.24 -25.40 2.14
C TYR A 89 -28.06 -26.13 3.20
N GLU A 90 -28.36 -27.40 2.94
CA GLU A 90 -29.04 -28.27 3.90
C GLU A 90 -28.06 -28.84 4.94
N PRO A 91 -28.55 -29.32 6.10
CA PRO A 91 -27.71 -30.01 7.07
C PRO A 91 -27.06 -31.26 6.46
N GLY A 92 -25.74 -31.36 6.53
CA GLY A 92 -24.98 -32.51 6.01
C GLY A 92 -24.57 -32.40 4.54
N GLU A 93 -25.05 -31.38 3.83
CA GLU A 93 -24.63 -31.11 2.45
C GLU A 93 -23.22 -30.52 2.40
N GLU A 94 -22.44 -30.93 1.40
CA GLU A 94 -21.12 -30.36 1.13
C GLU A 94 -21.27 -28.90 0.68
N ARG A 95 -20.49 -28.01 1.32
CA ARG A 95 -20.54 -26.58 1.04
C ARG A 95 -19.39 -26.19 0.14
N GLN A 96 -19.66 -25.34 -0.86
CA GLN A 96 -18.58 -24.70 -1.56
C GLN A 96 -17.73 -23.87 -0.59
N PRO A 97 -16.39 -23.97 -0.68
CA PRO A 97 -15.49 -23.14 0.12
C PRO A 97 -15.78 -21.67 -0.11
N LEU A 98 -15.69 -20.89 0.96
CA LEU A 98 -15.81 -19.45 0.84
C LEU A 98 -14.53 -18.91 0.20
N TRP A 99 -14.67 -18.20 -0.91
CA TRP A 99 -13.63 -17.36 -1.46
C TRP A 99 -13.39 -16.17 -0.55
N LYS A 100 -12.24 -16.16 0.12
CA LYS A 100 -11.87 -15.12 1.07
C LYS A 100 -11.27 -13.93 0.34
N CYS A 101 -11.45 -12.75 0.92
CA CYS A 101 -10.78 -11.55 0.45
C CYS A 101 -9.25 -11.69 0.45
N THR A 102 -8.67 -12.41 1.41
CA THR A 102 -7.22 -12.71 1.43
C THR A 102 -6.77 -13.49 0.20
N GLU A 103 -7.50 -14.53 -0.16
CA GLU A 103 -7.22 -15.34 -1.35
C GLU A 103 -7.36 -14.49 -2.62
N TRP A 104 -8.36 -13.60 -2.70
CA TRP A 104 -8.44 -12.64 -3.81
C TRP A 104 -7.22 -11.72 -3.90
N VAL A 105 -6.72 -11.21 -2.76
CA VAL A 105 -5.54 -10.34 -2.74
C VAL A 105 -4.30 -11.09 -3.23
N GLU A 106 -4.08 -12.30 -2.73
CA GLU A 106 -2.91 -13.12 -3.04
C GLU A 106 -2.92 -13.64 -4.48
N ASP A 107 -4.07 -14.13 -4.94
CA ASP A 107 -4.16 -14.84 -6.23
C ASP A 107 -4.48 -13.91 -7.41
N TYR A 108 -5.09 -12.74 -7.16
CA TYR A 108 -5.53 -11.82 -8.21
C TYR A 108 -4.87 -10.45 -8.10
N ALA A 109 -5.05 -9.77 -6.97
CA ALA A 109 -4.66 -8.36 -6.83
C ALA A 109 -3.15 -8.15 -6.95
N ILE A 110 -2.37 -8.85 -6.13
CA ILE A 110 -0.91 -8.72 -6.10
C ILE A 110 -0.30 -9.10 -7.46
N PRO A 111 -0.64 -10.26 -8.08
CA PRO A 111 -0.14 -10.60 -9.41
C PRO A 111 -0.49 -9.57 -10.48
N ALA A 112 -1.72 -9.04 -10.49
CA ALA A 112 -2.14 -8.05 -11.48
C ALA A 112 -1.37 -6.73 -11.33
N LEU A 113 -1.15 -6.28 -10.10
CA LEU A 113 -0.35 -5.10 -9.83
C LEU A 113 1.12 -5.30 -10.26
N HIS A 114 1.69 -6.50 -10.03
CA HIS A 114 3.03 -6.83 -10.53
C HIS A 114 3.12 -6.84 -12.05
N GLN A 115 2.17 -7.49 -12.73
CA GLN A 115 2.13 -7.58 -14.20
C GLN A 115 2.00 -6.21 -14.87
N ASN A 116 1.29 -5.28 -14.24
CA ASN A 116 1.16 -3.90 -14.72
C ASN A 116 2.32 -2.99 -14.28
N GLY A 117 3.34 -3.53 -13.61
CA GLY A 117 4.49 -2.76 -13.11
C GLY A 117 4.13 -1.76 -12.02
N LEU A 118 2.94 -1.87 -11.43
CA LEU A 118 2.40 -0.96 -10.42
C LEU A 118 2.96 -1.24 -9.02
N ILE A 119 3.43 -2.47 -8.80
CA ILE A 119 4.28 -2.84 -7.68
C ILE A 119 5.53 -3.54 -8.22
N GLN A 120 6.69 -3.08 -7.74
CA GLN A 120 7.98 -3.71 -8.00
C GLN A 120 8.52 -4.24 -6.68
N ALA A 121 8.95 -5.50 -6.66
CA ALA A 121 9.78 -5.99 -5.57
C ALA A 121 11.19 -5.43 -5.80
N GLN A 122 11.49 -4.25 -5.27
CA GLN A 122 12.86 -3.76 -5.28
C GLN A 122 13.68 -4.62 -4.31
N GLY A 123 14.46 -5.57 -4.83
CA GLY A 123 15.60 -6.06 -4.08
C GLY A 123 16.56 -4.90 -3.85
N GLU A 124 16.87 -4.62 -2.58
CA GLU A 124 17.97 -3.76 -2.12
C GLU A 124 18.08 -2.41 -2.85
N SER A 125 17.25 -1.44 -2.45
CA SER A 125 17.79 -0.09 -2.33
C SER A 125 18.63 -0.07 -1.06
N SER A 126 19.92 -0.40 -1.20
CA SER A 126 20.92 -0.09 -0.20
C SER A 126 20.76 1.37 0.22
N LEU A 127 20.21 1.60 1.41
CA LEU A 127 20.73 2.65 2.28
C LEU A 127 22.04 2.12 2.85
N THR A 128 23.00 1.78 1.99
CA THR A 128 24.39 1.82 2.38
C THR A 128 24.72 3.30 2.41
N GLN A 129 24.52 3.92 3.58
CA GLN A 129 25.51 4.88 4.05
C GLN A 129 26.82 4.08 4.14
N ASP A 130 27.53 4.03 3.02
CA ASP A 130 28.90 3.58 3.01
C ASP A 130 29.63 4.59 3.89
N SER A 131 30.07 4.11 5.06
CA SER A 131 30.87 4.88 5.99
C SER A 131 32.25 5.07 5.37
N SER A 132 32.34 6.00 4.43
CA SER A 132 33.58 6.69 4.06
C SER A 132 33.45 8.12 4.52
N SER A 133 34.08 8.39 5.67
CA SER A 133 34.28 9.68 6.35
C SER A 133 34.23 10.93 5.45
N THR A 134 33.02 11.40 5.16
CA THR A 134 32.76 12.71 4.60
C THR A 134 31.58 13.21 5.41
N ALA A 135 31.80 14.21 6.26
CA ALA A 135 30.75 14.77 7.10
C ALA A 135 29.56 15.12 6.21
N GLU A 136 28.44 14.43 6.41
CA GLU A 136 27.23 14.65 5.65
C GLU A 136 26.72 16.04 6.03
N VAL A 137 26.94 16.99 5.14
CA VAL A 137 26.58 18.39 5.35
C VAL A 137 25.05 18.49 5.31
N GLU A 138 24.43 18.72 6.47
CA GLU A 138 22.98 18.89 6.58
C GLU A 138 22.58 20.27 6.03
N TRP A 139 21.93 20.26 4.87
CA TRP A 139 21.37 21.47 4.27
C TRP A 139 20.01 21.79 4.88
N VAL A 140 19.89 22.99 5.44
CA VAL A 140 18.69 23.52 6.08
C VAL A 140 18.07 24.59 5.20
N TRP A 141 16.77 24.50 4.95
CA TRP A 141 16.01 25.49 4.20
C TRP A 141 15.80 26.77 5.02
N ASP A 142 16.09 27.95 4.44
CA ASP A 142 15.79 29.25 5.04
C ASP A 142 14.57 29.88 4.36
N GLU A 143 13.46 30.03 5.11
CA GLU A 143 12.22 30.57 4.58
C GLU A 143 12.30 32.06 4.16
N HIS A 144 13.23 32.85 4.71
CA HIS A 144 13.37 34.26 4.35
C HIS A 144 14.17 34.45 3.07
N ALA A 145 15.21 33.63 2.87
CA ALA A 145 16.04 33.68 1.68
C ALA A 145 15.53 32.81 0.53
N GLN A 146 14.60 31.88 0.81
CA GLN A 146 14.09 30.89 -0.15
C GLN A 146 15.22 30.07 -0.81
N LEU A 147 16.26 29.76 -0.01
CA LEU A 147 17.44 29.00 -0.44
C LEU A 147 17.89 28.06 0.69
N TYR A 148 18.52 26.95 0.33
CA TYR A 148 19.18 26.08 1.28
C TYR A 148 20.51 26.68 1.75
N ARG A 149 20.84 26.49 3.02
CA ARG A 149 22.14 26.78 3.59
C ARG A 149 22.62 25.66 4.50
N TYR A 150 23.92 25.51 4.66
CA TYR A 150 24.50 24.66 5.69
C TYR A 150 25.50 25.43 6.52
N TRP A 151 25.71 24.99 7.76
CA TRP A 151 26.73 25.55 8.63
C TRP A 151 28.06 24.86 8.36
N ASP A 152 29.04 25.61 7.86
CA ASP A 152 30.38 25.08 7.64
C ASP A 152 31.23 25.35 8.89
N GLU A 153 31.49 24.30 9.68
CA GLU A 153 32.28 24.41 10.91
C GLU A 153 33.75 24.81 10.63
N THR A 154 34.28 24.54 9.43
CA THR A 154 35.69 24.83 9.11
C THR A 154 35.95 26.33 8.99
N VAL A 155 34.95 27.08 8.54
CA VAL A 155 35.00 28.54 8.37
C VAL A 155 34.05 29.27 9.32
N SER A 156 33.26 28.54 10.12
CA SER A 156 32.26 29.06 11.06
C SER A 156 31.30 30.06 10.41
N GLU A 157 30.83 29.75 9.20
CA GLU A 157 29.89 30.57 8.43
C GLU A 157 28.81 29.73 7.74
N TRP A 158 27.69 30.38 7.43
CA TRP A 158 26.63 29.78 6.63
C TRP A 158 26.98 29.84 5.14
N LYS A 159 27.04 28.68 4.50
CA LYS A 159 27.21 28.54 3.05
C LYS A 159 25.85 28.35 2.40
N TRP A 160 25.58 29.13 1.35
CA TRP A 160 24.30 29.16 0.66
C TRP A 160 24.37 28.35 -0.63
N GLN A 161 23.25 27.74 -1.02
CA GLN A 161 23.17 26.94 -2.23
C GLN A 161 23.34 27.85 -3.47
N GLY A 162 24.38 27.58 -4.27
CA GLY A 162 24.65 28.30 -5.52
C GLY A 162 25.67 29.44 -5.42
N SER A 163 26.37 29.61 -4.30
CA SER A 163 27.54 30.51 -4.25
C SER A 163 28.79 29.79 -4.74
N GLU A 164 29.24 30.12 -5.96
CA GLU A 164 30.65 29.96 -6.37
C GLU A 164 31.51 31.08 -5.78
#